data_AF-A0A6P5WI75-F1
#
_entry.id   AF-A0A6P5WI75-F1
#
_cell.length_a   1.000
_cell.length_b   1.000
_cell.length_c   1.000
_cell.angle_alpha   90.00
_cell.angle_beta   90.00
_cell.angle_gamma   90.00
#
_symmetry.space_group_name_H-M   'P 1'
#
loop_
_entity.id
_entity.type
_entity.pdbx_description
1 polymer ?
#
loop_
_entity_poly.entity_id
_entity_poly.type
_entity_poly.pdbx_seq_one_letter_code
_entity_poly.pdbx_strand_id
1 'polypeptide(L)'
;MVFLLTALKMFYVLDPNLKPIPKPTPEDSDTIKATRSKREEDELVCRGYILNSLSDRLYDLYRNMKTPKEIWTALEHKYMNEKKGTDKFLALKYFEFSITDDKPIMDQVHELQILVSKLSELEIKVPDSLQVGAILSKLHPSWNGYRKKVLHSTDTFTIEEFQTHIQIEAKNRARDALFLGGSNVNYIGSSSESKANLVEQKINELIAMVTDMQIGMITEVHMATTNKSSDWWLDSGATIHVCNNKKQFKTYEECKKPENILMEIMFLPK
;
A
#
# COMPACT_ATOMS: atom_id res chain seq x y z
N MET A 1 10.32 0.38 6.51
CA MET A 1 11.75 0.34 6.89
C MET A 1 12.12 1.38 7.95
N VAL A 2 11.83 2.68 7.76
CA VAL A 2 12.12 3.75 8.75
C VAL A 2 11.57 3.44 10.14
N PHE A 3 10.30 2.99 10.23
CA PHE A 3 9.67 2.60 11.49
C PHE A 3 10.46 1.52 12.26
N LEU A 4 10.90 0.46 11.57
CA LEU A 4 11.64 -0.64 12.18
C LEU A 4 13.01 -0.18 12.72
N LEU A 5 13.78 0.56 11.92
CA LEU A 5 15.08 1.07 12.35
C LEU A 5 14.97 2.08 13.50
N THR A 6 13.88 2.86 13.55
CA THR A 6 13.58 3.76 14.67
C THR A 6 13.24 2.98 15.93
N ALA A 7 12.42 1.93 15.84
CA ALA A 7 12.08 1.06 16.96
C ALA A 7 13.33 0.37 17.57
N LEU A 8 14.27 -0.03 16.72
CA LEU A 8 15.55 -0.62 17.11
C LEU A 8 16.58 0.42 17.58
N LYS A 9 16.26 1.72 17.56
CA LYS A 9 17.15 2.84 17.91
C LYS A 9 18.42 2.92 17.05
N MET A 10 18.35 2.46 15.81
CA MET A 10 19.47 2.40 14.86
C MET A 10 19.31 3.37 13.68
N PHE A 11 18.17 4.05 13.56
CA PHE A 11 17.91 4.99 12.46
C PHE A 11 18.97 6.09 12.33
N TYR A 12 19.60 6.49 13.44
CA TYR A 12 20.67 7.50 13.46
C TYR A 12 21.88 7.13 12.58
N VAL A 13 22.11 5.83 12.32
CA VAL A 13 23.20 5.35 11.46
C VAL A 13 23.05 5.82 10.01
N LEU A 14 21.82 6.11 9.58
CA LEU A 14 21.52 6.60 8.24
C LEU A 14 21.65 8.12 8.10
N ASP A 15 21.95 8.85 9.18
CA ASP A 15 22.03 10.30 9.15
C ASP A 15 23.13 10.79 8.17
N PRO A 16 22.76 11.64 7.18
CA PRO A 16 23.72 12.27 6.27
C PRO A 16 24.85 13.00 6.98
N ASN A 17 24.61 13.55 8.16
CA ASN A 17 25.56 14.34 8.95
C ASN A 17 26.34 13.50 9.98
N LEU A 18 26.13 12.18 10.03
CA LEU A 18 26.84 11.33 10.96
C LEU A 18 28.35 11.35 10.69
N LYS A 19 29.13 11.74 11.69
CA LYS A 19 30.61 11.75 11.60
C LYS A 19 31.15 10.34 11.37
N PRO A 20 32.28 10.13 10.69
CA PRO A 20 32.91 8.81 10.57
C PRO A 20 33.28 8.22 11.93
N ILE A 21 33.40 6.89 12.00
CA ILE A 21 33.92 6.21 13.19
C ILE A 21 35.38 6.64 13.40
N PRO A 22 35.76 7.18 14.59
CA PRO A 22 37.15 7.54 14.87
C PRO A 22 38.05 6.31 14.80
N LYS A 23 39.22 6.42 14.18
CA LYS A 23 40.20 5.32 14.15
C LYS A 23 40.65 4.96 15.58
N PRO A 24 40.91 3.67 15.87
CA PRO A 24 41.45 3.28 17.16
C PRO A 24 42.77 3.97 17.47
N THR A 25 42.84 4.61 18.64
CA THR A 25 44.10 5.15 19.19
C THR A 25 44.42 4.50 20.54
N PRO A 26 45.71 4.36 20.91
CA PRO A 26 46.10 3.78 22.20
C PRO A 26 45.57 4.56 23.41
N GLU A 27 45.26 5.84 23.21
CA GLU A 27 44.80 6.80 24.23
C GLU A 27 43.28 6.86 24.34
N ASP A 28 42.54 6.08 23.55
CA ASP A 28 41.07 6.06 23.59
C ASP A 28 40.57 5.63 24.98
N SER A 29 39.71 6.45 25.57
CA SER A 29 38.98 6.10 26.79
C SER A 29 38.04 4.90 26.52
N ASP A 30 37.69 4.18 27.59
CA ASP A 30 36.76 3.04 27.48
C ASP A 30 35.40 3.45 26.92
N THR A 31 34.97 4.69 27.17
CA THR A 31 33.75 5.27 26.59
C THR A 31 33.83 5.42 25.07
N ILE A 32 34.98 5.84 24.52
CA ILE A 32 35.18 5.96 23.07
C ILE A 32 35.21 4.57 22.42
N LYS A 33 35.89 3.60 23.06
CA LYS A 33 35.93 2.20 22.59
C LYS A 33 34.55 1.56 22.57
N ALA A 34 33.77 1.72 23.64
CA ALA A 34 32.40 1.19 23.73
C ALA A 34 31.47 1.84 22.69
N THR A 35 31.59 3.15 22.48
CA THR A 35 30.80 3.88 21.46
C THR A 35 31.15 3.42 20.04
N ARG A 36 32.45 3.19 19.76
CA ARG A 36 32.92 2.63 18.49
C ARG A 36 32.33 1.25 18.25
N SER A 37 32.49 0.33 19.22
CA SER A 37 32.00 -1.04 19.12
C SER A 37 30.49 -1.11 18.89
N LYS A 38 29.72 -0.32 19.66
CA LYS A 38 28.26 -0.25 19.50
C LYS A 38 27.88 0.22 18.10
N ARG A 39 28.56 1.23 17.57
CA ARG A 39 28.24 1.76 16.25
C ARG A 39 28.58 0.77 15.13
N GLU A 40 29.69 0.04 15.25
CA GLU A 40 30.05 -1.01 14.29
C GLU A 40 28.97 -2.12 14.25
N GLU A 41 28.46 -2.51 15.42
CA GLU A 41 27.35 -3.44 15.55
C GLU A 41 26.06 -2.87 14.94
N ASP A 42 25.69 -1.64 15.30
CA ASP A 42 24.49 -0.98 14.76
C ASP A 42 24.58 -0.83 13.23
N GLU A 43 25.75 -0.52 12.66
CA GLU A 43 25.95 -0.42 11.21
C GLU A 43 25.81 -1.78 10.51
N LEU A 44 26.35 -2.84 11.10
CA LEU A 44 26.25 -4.20 10.56
C LEU A 44 24.81 -4.71 10.56
N VAL A 45 24.12 -4.55 11.69
CA VAL A 45 22.73 -5.00 11.85
C VAL A 45 21.81 -4.15 10.96
N CYS A 46 22.02 -2.83 10.89
CA CYS A 46 21.24 -1.95 10.02
C CYS A 46 21.38 -2.36 8.57
N ARG A 47 22.62 -2.62 8.11
CA ARG A 47 22.88 -3.09 6.75
C ARG A 47 22.16 -4.41 6.46
N GLY A 48 22.19 -5.35 7.40
CA GLY A 48 21.46 -6.62 7.30
C GLY A 48 19.96 -6.39 7.08
N TYR A 49 19.32 -5.56 7.92
CA TYR A 49 17.90 -5.23 7.79
C TYR A 49 17.54 -4.58 6.46
N ILE A 50 18.36 -3.63 6.00
CA ILE A 50 18.14 -2.97 4.71
C ILE A 50 18.15 -4.02 3.60
N LEU A 51 19.21 -4.82 3.52
CA LEU A 51 19.38 -5.81 2.46
C LEU A 51 18.28 -6.89 2.49
N ASN A 52 17.90 -7.37 3.67
CA ASN A 52 16.82 -8.35 3.81
C ASN A 52 15.43 -7.80 3.45
N SER A 53 15.25 -6.48 3.45
CA SER A 53 14.00 -5.84 3.03
C SER A 53 13.92 -5.64 1.51
N LEU A 54 14.98 -5.96 0.77
CA LEU A 54 15.04 -5.81 -0.68
C LEU A 54 14.58 -7.09 -1.38
N SER A 55 13.97 -6.95 -2.56
CA SER A 55 13.77 -8.09 -3.46
C SER A 55 15.12 -8.61 -3.98
N ASP A 56 15.18 -9.88 -4.39
CA ASP A 56 16.42 -10.55 -4.85
C ASP A 56 17.22 -9.70 -5.85
N ARG A 57 16.52 -9.12 -6.83
CA ARG A 57 17.14 -8.27 -7.85
C ARG A 57 17.79 -7.02 -7.25
N LEU A 58 17.17 -6.40 -6.25
CA LEU A 58 17.73 -5.23 -5.58
C LEU A 58 18.84 -5.65 -4.61
N TYR A 59 18.67 -6.75 -3.88
CA TYR A 59 19.72 -7.31 -3.04
C TYR A 59 21.02 -7.52 -3.82
N ASP A 60 20.96 -8.17 -4.99
CA ASP A 60 22.15 -8.41 -5.83
C ASP A 60 22.84 -7.13 -6.29
N LEU A 61 22.07 -6.07 -6.55
CA LEU A 61 22.59 -4.76 -6.94
C LEU A 61 23.30 -4.03 -5.79
N TYR A 62 22.80 -4.18 -4.55
CA TYR A 62 23.24 -3.38 -3.40
C TYR A 62 24.11 -4.14 -2.39
N ARG A 63 24.18 -5.48 -2.45
CA ARG A 63 24.92 -6.32 -1.49
C ARG A 63 26.41 -6.02 -1.38
N ASN A 64 27.02 -5.44 -2.41
CA ASN A 64 28.46 -5.10 -2.40
C ASN A 64 28.76 -3.75 -1.74
N MET A 65 27.73 -2.94 -1.45
CA MET A 65 27.91 -1.68 -0.71
C MET A 65 28.21 -1.98 0.76
N LYS A 66 29.18 -1.26 1.32
CA LYS A 66 29.77 -1.60 2.62
C LYS A 66 28.98 -1.03 3.77
N THR A 67 28.43 0.18 3.60
CA THR A 67 27.74 0.87 4.68
C THR A 67 26.23 0.87 4.44
N PRO A 68 25.42 0.78 5.50
CA PRO A 68 23.96 0.94 5.38
C PRO A 68 23.58 2.29 4.79
N LYS A 69 24.37 3.34 5.09
CA LYS A 69 24.21 4.69 4.55
C LYS A 69 24.38 4.74 3.03
N GLU A 70 25.41 4.10 2.47
CA GLU A 70 25.59 4.02 1.02
C GLU A 70 24.39 3.38 0.33
N ILE A 71 23.90 2.26 0.87
CA ILE A 71 22.73 1.56 0.33
C ILE A 71 21.50 2.47 0.40
N TRP A 72 21.26 3.10 1.56
CA TRP A 72 20.13 3.98 1.76
C TRP A 72 20.14 5.18 0.82
N THR A 73 21.27 5.89 0.70
CA THR A 73 21.41 7.04 -0.20
C THR A 73 21.24 6.62 -1.67
N ALA A 74 21.76 5.47 -2.08
CA ALA A 74 21.60 4.98 -3.44
C ALA A 74 20.14 4.60 -3.76
N LEU A 75 19.43 4.00 -2.80
CA LEU A 75 18.00 3.72 -2.89
C LEU A 75 17.18 5.02 -2.96
N GLU A 76 17.42 5.96 -2.05
CA GLU A 76 16.77 7.27 -2.06
C GLU A 76 16.99 7.97 -3.40
N HIS A 77 18.23 8.07 -3.90
CA HIS A 77 18.50 8.74 -5.17
C HIS A 77 17.75 8.10 -6.35
N LYS A 78 17.73 6.75 -6.41
CA LYS A 78 17.07 6.03 -7.49
C LYS A 78 15.55 6.19 -7.45
N TYR A 79 14.96 6.00 -6.27
CA TYR A 79 13.50 5.93 -6.12
C TYR A 79 12.85 7.28 -5.78
N MET A 80 13.58 8.28 -5.29
CA MET A 80 13.04 9.65 -5.15
C MET A 80 12.87 10.34 -6.51
N ASN A 81 13.68 10.02 -7.52
CA ASN A 81 13.46 10.51 -8.87
C ASN A 81 12.25 9.83 -9.54
N GLU A 82 12.02 8.55 -9.24
CA GLU A 82 10.78 7.85 -9.62
C GLU A 82 9.55 8.43 -8.92
N LYS A 83 9.66 8.86 -7.65
CA LYS A 83 8.60 9.62 -6.95
C LYS A 83 8.22 10.87 -7.76
N LYS A 84 9.19 11.70 -8.16
CA LYS A 84 8.95 12.89 -9.01
C LYS A 84 8.31 12.57 -10.37
N GLY A 85 8.56 11.38 -10.93
CA GLY A 85 7.91 10.89 -12.15
C GLY A 85 6.48 10.41 -11.91
N THR A 86 6.25 9.75 -10.78
CA THR A 86 4.95 9.26 -10.32
C THR A 86 3.99 10.42 -10.05
N ASP A 87 4.49 11.53 -9.50
CA ASP A 87 3.71 12.76 -9.29
C ASP A 87 3.11 13.27 -10.61
N LYS A 88 3.91 13.31 -11.68
CA LYS A 88 3.47 13.76 -13.01
C LYS A 88 2.46 12.79 -13.63
N PHE A 89 2.69 11.49 -13.49
CA PHE A 89 1.79 10.47 -14.01
C PHE A 89 0.43 10.50 -13.29
N LEU A 90 0.41 10.62 -11.96
CA LEU A 90 -0.82 10.72 -11.18
C LEU A 90 -1.59 12.01 -11.51
N ALA A 91 -0.87 13.13 -11.65
CA ALA A 91 -1.48 14.40 -12.07
C ALA A 91 -2.11 14.26 -13.46
N LEU A 92 -1.39 13.68 -14.42
CA LEU A 92 -1.92 13.42 -15.77
C LEU A 92 -3.17 12.55 -15.72
N LYS A 93 -3.13 11.44 -14.99
CA LYS A 93 -4.28 10.53 -14.81
C LYS A 93 -5.50 11.24 -14.19
N TYR A 94 -5.28 12.15 -13.24
CA TYR A 94 -6.36 12.95 -12.65
C TYR A 94 -7.00 13.92 -13.65
N PHE A 95 -6.20 14.55 -14.51
CA PHE A 95 -6.71 15.46 -15.54
C PHE A 95 -7.41 14.71 -16.68
N GLU A 96 -6.86 13.57 -17.11
CA GLU A 96 -7.39 12.75 -18.21
C GLU A 96 -8.55 11.83 -17.81
N PHE A 97 -8.83 11.67 -16.50
CA PHE A 97 -9.96 10.88 -16.04
C PHE A 97 -11.25 11.39 -16.67
N SER A 98 -12.08 10.48 -17.18
CA SER A 98 -13.37 10.80 -17.79
C SER A 98 -14.45 9.93 -17.18
N ILE A 99 -15.64 10.51 -16.98
CA ILE A 99 -16.80 9.77 -16.48
C ILE A 99 -17.62 9.28 -17.67
N THR A 100 -17.88 7.99 -17.69
CA THR A 100 -18.59 7.29 -18.76
C THR A 100 -19.94 6.74 -18.26
N ASP A 101 -20.88 6.52 -19.19
CA ASP A 101 -22.25 6.08 -18.85
C ASP A 101 -22.36 4.55 -18.60
N ASP A 102 -21.30 3.77 -18.89
CA ASP A 102 -21.27 2.31 -18.71
C ASP A 102 -21.06 1.86 -17.26
N LYS A 103 -20.67 2.79 -16.36
CA LYS A 103 -20.40 2.50 -14.95
C LYS A 103 -21.20 3.40 -14.02
N PRO A 104 -21.55 2.95 -12.81
CA PRO A 104 -22.16 3.81 -11.80
C PRO A 104 -21.29 5.04 -11.53
N ILE A 105 -21.91 6.22 -11.54
CA ILE A 105 -21.18 7.49 -11.33
C ILE A 105 -20.45 7.53 -9.99
N MET A 106 -21.02 6.91 -8.95
CA MET A 106 -20.41 6.91 -7.62
C MET A 106 -19.10 6.12 -7.60
N ASP A 107 -19.01 5.00 -8.30
CA ASP A 107 -17.78 4.22 -8.36
C ASP A 107 -16.67 5.04 -9.02
N GLN A 108 -17.00 5.73 -10.12
CA GLN A 108 -16.08 6.59 -10.84
C GLN A 108 -15.65 7.83 -10.01
N VAL A 109 -16.55 8.40 -9.20
CA VAL A 109 -16.21 9.49 -8.26
C VAL A 109 -15.25 8.99 -7.17
N HIS A 110 -15.44 7.77 -6.65
CA HIS A 110 -14.51 7.17 -5.69
C HIS A 110 -13.15 6.89 -6.33
N GLU A 111 -13.11 6.38 -7.56
CA GLU A 111 -11.85 6.21 -8.32
C GLU A 111 -11.09 7.54 -8.44
N LEU A 112 -11.80 8.63 -8.73
CA LEU A 112 -11.20 9.97 -8.79
C LEU A 112 -10.70 10.44 -7.42
N GLN A 113 -11.42 10.16 -6.33
CA GLN A 113 -10.97 10.47 -4.97
C GLN A 113 -9.71 9.69 -4.57
N ILE A 114 -9.60 8.43 -4.99
CA ILE A 114 -8.37 7.63 -4.78
C ILE A 114 -7.17 8.33 -5.45
N LEU A 115 -7.35 8.93 -6.63
CA LEU A 115 -6.29 9.72 -7.27
C LEU A 115 -5.93 10.97 -6.44
N VAL A 116 -6.92 11.66 -5.88
CA VAL A 116 -6.70 12.82 -4.99
C VAL A 116 -5.96 12.42 -3.72
N SER A 117 -6.31 11.28 -3.09
CA SER A 117 -5.61 10.76 -1.92
C SER A 117 -4.14 10.47 -2.24
N LYS A 118 -3.87 9.82 -3.37
CA LYS A 118 -2.50 9.55 -3.84
C LYS A 118 -1.72 10.83 -4.13
N LEU A 119 -2.35 11.86 -4.69
CA LEU A 119 -1.71 13.17 -4.87
C LEU A 119 -1.41 13.85 -3.53
N SER A 120 -2.28 13.66 -2.52
CA SER A 120 -2.09 14.22 -1.18
C SER A 120 -0.91 13.57 -0.44
N GLU A 121 -0.66 12.27 -0.64
CA GLU A 121 0.54 11.57 -0.15
C GLU A 121 1.85 12.14 -0.73
N LEU A 122 1.75 12.83 -1.87
CA LEU A 122 2.85 13.51 -2.55
C LEU A 122 2.90 15.02 -2.21
N GLU A 123 2.20 15.43 -1.16
CA GLU A 123 2.08 16.83 -0.72
C GLU A 123 1.38 17.76 -1.72
N ILE A 124 0.74 17.21 -2.76
CA ILE A 124 -0.08 17.96 -3.72
C ILE A 124 -1.51 17.99 -3.21
N LYS A 125 -1.85 19.05 -2.47
CA LYS A 125 -3.22 19.26 -1.97
C LYS A 125 -4.13 19.73 -3.10
N VAL A 126 -5.25 19.04 -3.29
CA VAL A 126 -6.31 19.45 -4.21
C VAL A 126 -7.50 19.99 -3.39
N PRO A 127 -7.72 21.33 -3.37
CA PRO A 127 -8.85 21.93 -2.69
C PRO A 127 -10.20 21.39 -3.16
N ASP A 128 -11.18 21.32 -2.25
CA ASP A 128 -12.54 20.81 -2.52
C ASP A 128 -13.18 21.49 -3.73
N SER A 129 -13.05 22.81 -3.87
CA SER A 129 -13.58 23.56 -5.03
C SER A 129 -13.01 23.07 -6.37
N LEU A 130 -11.73 22.69 -6.40
CA LEU A 130 -11.09 22.11 -7.59
C LEU A 130 -11.53 20.67 -7.83
N GLN A 131 -11.76 19.88 -6.77
CA GLN A 131 -12.30 18.53 -6.91
C GLN A 131 -13.73 18.55 -7.45
N VAL A 132 -14.60 19.40 -6.89
CA VAL A 132 -15.99 19.60 -7.35
C VAL A 132 -15.99 20.08 -8.80
N GLY A 133 -15.17 21.08 -9.14
CA GLY A 133 -15.01 21.56 -10.51
C GLY A 133 -14.51 20.47 -11.47
N ALA A 134 -13.59 19.61 -11.02
CA ALA A 134 -13.08 18.49 -11.80
C ALA A 134 -14.14 17.41 -12.03
N ILE A 135 -14.98 17.09 -11.04
CA ILE A 135 -16.09 16.14 -11.24
C ILE A 135 -17.08 16.73 -12.25
N LEU A 136 -17.51 17.99 -12.06
CA LEU A 136 -18.47 18.67 -12.94
C LEU A 136 -17.99 18.75 -14.40
N SER A 137 -16.69 18.97 -14.63
CA SER A 137 -16.13 19.05 -15.98
C SER A 137 -16.05 17.69 -16.67
N LYS A 138 -15.96 16.60 -15.89
CA LYS A 138 -15.83 15.23 -16.37
C LYS A 138 -17.17 14.53 -16.59
N LEU A 139 -18.28 15.08 -16.12
CA LEU A 139 -19.62 14.51 -16.29
C LEU A 139 -20.00 14.36 -17.77
N HIS A 140 -20.64 13.25 -18.10
CA HIS A 140 -21.19 13.00 -19.43
C HIS A 140 -22.23 14.09 -19.81
N PRO A 141 -22.36 14.50 -21.11
CA PRO A 141 -23.28 15.55 -21.53
C PRO A 141 -24.75 15.34 -21.13
N SER A 142 -25.16 14.09 -20.87
CA SER A 142 -26.49 13.77 -20.34
C SER A 142 -26.77 14.44 -18.98
N TRP A 143 -25.73 14.86 -18.25
CA TRP A 143 -25.79 15.55 -16.96
C TRP A 143 -25.76 17.09 -17.08
N ASN A 144 -25.80 17.65 -18.29
CA ASN A 144 -25.68 19.10 -18.49
C ASN A 144 -26.73 19.93 -17.74
N GLY A 145 -27.95 19.41 -17.57
CA GLY A 145 -28.99 20.07 -16.77
C GLY A 145 -28.55 20.25 -15.31
N TYR A 146 -28.08 19.15 -14.69
CA TYR A 146 -27.53 19.16 -13.34
C TYR A 146 -26.27 20.05 -13.24
N ARG A 147 -25.34 19.94 -14.20
CA ARG A 147 -24.12 20.78 -14.23
C ARG A 147 -24.46 22.26 -14.23
N LYS A 148 -25.41 22.70 -15.06
CA LYS A 148 -25.89 24.09 -15.08
C LYS A 148 -26.54 24.48 -13.75
N LYS A 149 -27.38 23.62 -13.19
CA LYS A 149 -28.02 23.85 -11.88
C LYS A 149 -26.99 24.11 -10.79
N VAL A 150 -25.93 23.32 -10.72
CA VAL A 150 -24.83 23.51 -9.76
C VAL A 150 -24.06 24.80 -10.04
N LEU A 151 -23.73 25.09 -11.31
CA LEU A 151 -22.99 26.30 -11.69
C LEU A 151 -23.76 27.61 -11.46
N HIS A 152 -25.09 27.56 -11.48
CA HIS A 152 -25.95 28.72 -11.20
C HIS A 152 -26.28 28.85 -9.70
N SER A 153 -25.91 27.87 -8.88
CA SER A 153 -26.02 28.00 -7.42
C SER A 153 -24.88 28.86 -6.86
N THR A 154 -25.15 29.57 -5.77
CA THR A 154 -24.14 30.26 -4.95
C THR A 154 -23.50 29.34 -3.90
N ASP A 155 -23.95 28.08 -3.82
CA ASP A 155 -23.50 27.14 -2.80
C ASP A 155 -22.03 26.73 -3.04
N THR A 156 -21.24 26.83 -1.97
CA THR A 156 -19.92 26.20 -1.92
C THR A 156 -20.06 24.82 -1.30
N PHE A 157 -19.61 23.79 -1.99
CA PHE A 157 -19.67 22.41 -1.48
C PHE A 157 -18.31 21.96 -0.95
N THR A 158 -18.31 21.30 0.19
CA THR A 158 -17.27 20.32 0.52
C THR A 158 -17.38 19.10 -0.39
N ILE A 159 -16.33 18.28 -0.46
CA ILE A 159 -16.37 17.07 -1.29
C ILE A 159 -17.47 16.09 -0.84
N GLU A 160 -17.69 15.94 0.47
CA GLU A 160 -18.68 15.02 1.04
C GLU A 160 -20.13 15.48 0.75
N GLU A 161 -20.40 16.78 0.88
CA GLU A 161 -21.70 17.36 0.53
C GLU A 161 -21.98 17.19 -0.96
N PHE A 162 -20.97 17.43 -1.81
CA PHE A 162 -21.12 17.28 -3.25
C PHE A 162 -21.36 15.82 -3.66
N GLN A 163 -20.67 14.86 -3.02
CA GLN A 163 -20.92 13.43 -3.24
C GLN A 163 -22.35 13.03 -2.88
N THR A 164 -22.88 13.56 -1.78
CA THR A 164 -24.28 13.33 -1.41
C THR A 164 -25.24 13.90 -2.47
N HIS A 165 -24.98 15.14 -2.91
CA HIS A 165 -25.82 15.82 -3.90
C HIS A 165 -25.82 15.08 -5.26
N ILE A 166 -24.66 14.65 -5.74
CA ILE A 166 -24.56 13.92 -7.01
C ILE A 166 -25.16 12.51 -6.92
N GLN A 167 -25.06 11.83 -5.77
CA GLN A 167 -25.71 10.54 -5.54
C GLN A 167 -27.23 10.65 -5.56
N ILE A 168 -27.80 11.71 -4.97
CA ILE A 168 -29.24 11.97 -4.99
C ILE A 168 -29.70 12.22 -6.44
N GLU A 169 -28.97 13.05 -7.20
CA GLU A 169 -29.26 13.29 -8.60
C GLU A 169 -29.20 11.99 -9.43
N ALA A 170 -28.18 11.16 -9.22
CA ALA A 170 -28.05 9.87 -9.90
C ALA A 170 -29.29 8.99 -9.70
N LYS A 171 -29.78 8.90 -8.45
CA LYS A 171 -30.98 8.13 -8.09
C LYS A 171 -32.23 8.71 -8.73
N ASN A 172 -32.36 10.04 -8.80
CA ASN A 172 -33.51 10.69 -9.45
C ASN A 172 -33.53 10.39 -10.96
N ARG A 173 -32.37 10.51 -11.63
CA ARG A 173 -32.25 10.19 -13.06
C ARG A 173 -32.59 8.74 -13.39
N ALA A 174 -32.14 7.79 -12.54
CA ALA A 174 -32.48 6.38 -12.68
C ALA A 174 -34.00 6.15 -12.53
N ARG A 175 -34.65 6.84 -11.59
CA ARG A 175 -36.10 6.78 -11.40
C ARG A 175 -36.84 7.34 -12.62
N ASP A 176 -36.44 8.50 -13.12
CA ASP A 176 -37.10 9.15 -14.26
C ASP A 176 -36.98 8.32 -15.55
N ALA A 177 -35.85 7.64 -15.76
CA ALA A 177 -35.66 6.72 -16.87
C ALA A 177 -36.65 5.54 -16.83
N LEU A 178 -36.98 5.02 -15.64
CA LEU A 178 -37.98 3.96 -15.46
C LEU A 178 -39.40 4.44 -15.78
N PHE A 179 -39.74 5.68 -15.43
CA PHE A 179 -41.06 6.26 -15.73
C PHE A 179 -41.26 6.55 -17.23
N LEU A 180 -40.22 7.00 -17.93
CA LEU A 180 -40.27 7.28 -19.36
C LEU A 180 -40.16 6.01 -20.23
N GLY A 181 -39.59 4.91 -19.71
CA GLY A 181 -39.51 3.61 -20.38
C GLY A 181 -40.79 2.76 -20.31
N GLY A 182 -41.82 3.19 -19.57
CA GLY A 182 -43.06 2.43 -19.35
C GLY A 182 -44.15 2.57 -20.41
N SER A 183 -43.94 3.39 -21.45
CA SER A 183 -44.92 3.61 -22.52
C SER A 183 -44.34 3.25 -23.89
N ASN A 184 -44.16 1.95 -24.14
CA ASN A 184 -44.37 1.29 -25.44
C ASN A 184 -44.07 -0.21 -25.32
N VAL A 185 -45.13 -1.01 -25.27
CA VAL A 185 -45.10 -2.47 -25.39
C VAL A 185 -44.84 -2.85 -26.84
N ASN A 186 -43.61 -3.25 -27.17
CA ASN A 186 -43.24 -4.42 -27.99
C ASN A 186 -41.80 -4.29 -28.50
N TYR A 187 -40.90 -5.17 -28.03
CA TYR A 187 -39.98 -5.84 -28.95
C TYR A 187 -39.63 -7.23 -28.40
N ILE A 188 -39.90 -8.23 -29.24
CA ILE A 188 -39.61 -9.65 -29.06
C ILE A 188 -38.09 -9.87 -29.19
N GLY A 189 -37.56 -10.78 -28.39
CA GLY A 189 -36.13 -10.90 -28.09
C GLY A 189 -35.21 -11.32 -29.24
N SER A 190 -33.91 -11.16 -28.98
CA SER A 190 -32.90 -12.14 -29.39
C SER A 190 -31.72 -12.08 -28.44
N SER A 191 -31.35 -13.26 -27.94
CA SER A 191 -30.15 -13.54 -27.16
C SER A 191 -28.90 -13.21 -27.98
N SER A 192 -27.90 -12.61 -27.32
CA SER A 192 -26.50 -12.80 -27.71
C SER A 192 -25.61 -12.85 -26.46
N GLU A 193 -25.93 -13.80 -25.57
CA GLU A 193 -24.97 -14.37 -24.61
C GLU A 193 -23.93 -15.17 -25.41
N SER A 194 -22.80 -14.58 -25.79
CA SER A 194 -21.64 -15.36 -26.28
C SER A 194 -20.30 -14.60 -26.40
N LYS A 195 -20.21 -13.29 -26.13
CA LYS A 195 -18.91 -12.57 -26.25
C LYS A 195 -18.42 -11.85 -24.98
N ALA A 196 -19.22 -11.77 -23.92
CA ALA A 196 -18.80 -11.21 -22.63
C ALA A 196 -17.89 -12.16 -21.83
N ASN A 197 -18.07 -13.49 -22.00
CA ASN A 197 -17.41 -14.48 -21.14
C ASN A 197 -15.88 -14.54 -21.27
N LEU A 198 -15.29 -14.15 -22.41
CA LEU A 198 -13.81 -14.21 -22.60
C LEU A 198 -13.08 -13.00 -22.00
N VAL A 199 -13.75 -11.85 -21.91
CA VAL A 199 -13.19 -10.59 -21.38
C VAL A 199 -13.41 -10.53 -19.87
N GLU A 200 -14.58 -10.97 -19.38
CA GLU A 200 -14.82 -11.15 -17.95
C GLU A 200 -13.88 -12.20 -17.34
N GLN A 201 -13.55 -13.31 -18.04
CA GLN A 201 -12.57 -14.28 -17.53
C GLN A 201 -11.18 -13.66 -17.33
N LYS A 202 -10.68 -12.88 -18.30
CA LYS A 202 -9.36 -12.25 -18.20
C LYS A 202 -9.30 -11.12 -17.17
N ILE A 203 -10.37 -10.35 -17.04
CA ILE A 203 -10.46 -9.28 -16.03
C ILE A 203 -10.59 -9.88 -14.63
N ASN A 204 -11.37 -10.95 -14.45
CA ASN A 204 -11.51 -11.62 -13.17
C ASN A 204 -10.22 -12.37 -12.76
N GLU A 205 -9.45 -12.93 -13.70
CA GLU A 205 -8.11 -13.48 -13.42
C GLU A 205 -7.09 -12.40 -13.04
N LEU A 206 -7.14 -11.21 -13.68
CA LEU A 206 -6.26 -10.09 -13.35
C LEU A 206 -6.62 -9.46 -12.01
N ILE A 207 -7.92 -9.32 -11.72
CA ILE A 207 -8.42 -8.86 -10.43
C ILE A 207 -8.02 -9.86 -9.34
N ALA A 208 -8.23 -11.16 -9.55
CA ALA A 208 -7.82 -12.21 -8.62
C ALA A 208 -6.31 -12.17 -8.33
N MET A 209 -5.46 -12.05 -9.36
CA MET A 209 -4.00 -11.91 -9.20
C MET A 209 -3.60 -10.64 -8.42
N VAL A 210 -4.27 -9.52 -8.64
CA VAL A 210 -3.96 -8.25 -7.93
C VAL A 210 -4.49 -8.27 -6.49
N THR A 211 -5.67 -8.84 -6.25
CA THR A 211 -6.18 -9.05 -4.89
C THR A 211 -5.36 -10.06 -4.12
N ASP A 212 -4.88 -11.15 -4.72
CA ASP A 212 -4.00 -12.11 -4.04
C ASP A 212 -2.63 -11.50 -3.71
N MET A 213 -2.12 -10.60 -4.56
CA MET A 213 -0.88 -9.87 -4.31
C MET A 213 -1.04 -8.81 -3.19
N GLN A 214 -2.20 -8.16 -3.11
CA GLN A 214 -2.54 -7.21 -2.04
C GLN A 214 -2.89 -7.91 -0.73
N ILE A 215 -3.63 -9.02 -0.77
CA ILE A 215 -3.95 -9.85 0.38
C ILE A 215 -2.65 -10.49 0.90
N GLY A 216 -1.76 -11.02 0.05
CA GLY A 216 -0.45 -11.51 0.48
C GLY A 216 0.36 -10.49 1.27
N MET A 217 0.48 -9.25 0.76
CA MET A 217 1.18 -8.17 1.47
C MET A 217 0.46 -7.69 2.74
N ILE A 218 -0.88 -7.68 2.76
CA ILE A 218 -1.66 -7.29 3.95
C ILE A 218 -1.64 -8.39 5.02
N THR A 219 -1.61 -9.67 4.63
CA THR A 219 -1.55 -10.80 5.56
C THR A 219 -0.15 -10.94 6.16
N GLU A 220 0.92 -10.68 5.42
CA GLU A 220 2.29 -10.60 5.99
C GLU A 220 2.44 -9.45 7.01
N VAL A 221 1.72 -8.34 6.83
CA VAL A 221 1.71 -7.21 7.79
C VAL A 221 0.77 -7.45 8.98
N HIS A 222 -0.32 -8.22 8.82
CA HIS A 222 -1.29 -8.49 9.90
C HIS A 222 -1.05 -9.79 10.70
N MET A 223 -0.25 -10.74 10.22
CA MET A 223 0.15 -11.91 11.03
C MET A 223 1.06 -11.54 12.20
N ALA A 224 1.56 -10.29 12.26
CA ALA A 224 2.34 -9.78 13.38
C ALA A 224 1.50 -9.33 14.60
N THR A 225 0.16 -9.24 14.51
CA THR A 225 -0.60 -8.62 15.62
C THR A 225 -1.86 -9.35 16.10
N THR A 226 -2.55 -10.19 15.33
CA THR A 226 -3.62 -11.03 15.93
C THR A 226 -3.93 -12.23 15.05
N ASN A 227 -3.58 -13.44 15.47
CA ASN A 227 -4.36 -14.59 15.04
C ASN A 227 -4.56 -15.59 16.17
N LYS A 228 -5.81 -15.73 16.61
CA LYS A 228 -6.32 -16.84 17.42
C LYS A 228 -6.66 -18.04 16.52
N SER A 229 -5.92 -18.26 15.43
CA SER A 229 -6.08 -19.44 14.57
C SER A 229 -5.04 -20.48 14.94
N SER A 230 -5.46 -21.74 14.98
CA SER A 230 -4.61 -22.91 15.27
C SER A 230 -3.81 -23.34 14.05
N ASP A 231 -3.26 -22.38 13.30
CA ASP A 231 -2.47 -22.64 12.10
C ASP A 231 -0.98 -22.49 12.42
N TRP A 232 -0.24 -23.51 12.04
CA TRP A 232 1.13 -23.80 12.44
C TRP A 232 2.15 -23.23 11.45
N TRP A 233 3.38 -23.07 11.93
CA TRP A 233 4.57 -22.80 11.12
C TRP A 233 5.60 -23.85 11.47
N LEU A 234 6.14 -24.56 10.47
CA LEU A 234 7.20 -25.54 10.66
C LEU A 234 8.55 -24.88 10.42
N ASP A 235 9.28 -24.60 11.49
CA ASP A 235 10.67 -24.14 11.45
C ASP A 235 11.61 -25.36 11.59
N SER A 236 12.25 -25.76 10.50
CA SER A 236 13.22 -26.87 10.47
C SER A 236 14.60 -26.50 11.02
N GLY A 237 14.82 -25.23 11.40
CA GLY A 237 16.06 -24.74 12.00
C GLY A 237 16.04 -24.66 13.52
N ALA A 238 14.88 -24.80 14.16
CA ALA A 238 14.74 -24.68 15.61
C ALA A 238 15.21 -25.95 16.34
N THR A 239 16.10 -25.79 17.33
CA THR A 239 16.52 -26.88 18.23
C THR A 239 15.47 -27.20 19.31
N ILE A 240 14.50 -26.31 19.53
CA ILE A 240 13.42 -26.45 20.52
C ILE A 240 12.10 -26.01 19.86
N HIS A 241 11.14 -26.94 19.75
CA HIS A 241 9.82 -26.67 19.18
C HIS A 241 8.80 -26.42 20.29
N VAL A 242 8.02 -25.34 20.17
CA VAL A 242 6.92 -25.02 21.09
C VAL A 242 5.59 -25.28 20.37
N CYS A 243 4.75 -26.16 20.93
CA CYS A 243 3.47 -26.52 20.35
C CYS A 243 2.38 -26.59 21.43
N ASN A 244 1.15 -26.17 21.08
CA ASN A 244 0.00 -26.19 21.99
C ASN A 244 -0.71 -27.56 22.06
N ASN A 245 -0.35 -28.52 21.20
CA ASN A 245 -1.00 -29.83 21.14
C ASN A 245 0.00 -30.99 21.26
N LYS A 246 0.09 -31.55 22.47
CA LYS A 246 0.96 -32.67 22.84
C LYS A 246 0.76 -33.94 21.99
N LYS A 247 -0.45 -34.17 21.46
CA LYS A 247 -0.77 -35.39 20.69
C LYS A 247 -0.07 -35.46 19.33
N GLN A 248 0.54 -34.36 18.89
CA GLN A 248 1.20 -34.27 17.58
C GLN A 248 2.65 -34.80 17.59
N PHE A 249 3.20 -35.20 18.75
CA PHE A 249 4.56 -35.73 18.87
C PHE A 249 4.57 -37.21 19.27
N LYS A 250 5.49 -37.99 18.69
CA LYS A 250 5.68 -39.42 19.00
C LYS A 250 6.40 -39.65 20.33
N THR A 251 7.24 -38.71 20.75
CA THR A 251 8.05 -38.74 21.99
C THR A 251 8.10 -37.33 22.58
N TYR A 252 8.03 -37.20 23.91
CA TYR A 252 8.10 -35.92 24.60
C TYR A 252 8.87 -36.05 25.92
N GLU A 253 9.54 -34.97 26.33
CA GLU A 253 10.16 -34.82 27.66
C GLU A 253 9.68 -33.50 28.27
N GLU A 254 9.32 -33.52 29.56
CA GLU A 254 8.79 -32.34 30.26
C GLU A 254 9.93 -31.52 30.87
N CYS A 255 10.08 -30.26 30.44
CA CYS A 255 11.09 -29.37 31.00
C CYS A 255 10.65 -28.84 32.37
N LYS A 256 11.39 -29.21 33.43
CA LYS A 256 11.04 -28.89 34.83
C LYS A 256 11.56 -27.52 35.31
N LYS A 257 12.18 -26.73 34.43
CA LYS A 257 12.74 -25.42 34.77
C LYS A 257 12.10 -24.33 33.90
N PRO A 258 11.75 -23.16 34.46
CA PRO A 258 11.35 -22.01 33.66
C PRO A 258 12.58 -21.48 32.91
N GLU A 259 12.65 -21.75 31.61
CA GLU A 259 13.66 -21.18 30.72
C GLU A 259 13.09 -19.94 30.01
N ASN A 260 13.92 -18.90 29.85
CA ASN A 260 13.56 -17.74 29.04
C ASN A 260 13.61 -18.15 27.56
N ILE A 261 12.44 -18.27 26.92
CA ILE A 261 12.33 -18.61 25.50
C ILE A 261 12.50 -17.31 24.70
N LEU A 262 13.60 -17.19 23.96
CA LEU A 262 13.77 -16.17 22.93
C LEU A 262 13.09 -16.67 21.66
N MET A 263 12.02 -16.00 21.22
CA MET A 263 11.40 -16.26 19.92
C MET A 263 12.18 -15.50 18.84
N GLU A 264 13.00 -16.21 18.08
CA GLU A 264 13.63 -15.69 16.87
C GLU A 264 12.70 -15.99 15.68
N ILE A 265 12.11 -14.95 15.07
CA ILE A 265 11.32 -15.11 13.85
C ILE A 265 12.30 -15.21 12.69
N MET A 266 12.68 -16.43 12.36
CA MET A 266 13.53 -16.71 11.20
C MET A 266 12.65 -16.81 9.95
N PHE A 267 12.68 -15.77 9.10
CA PHE A 267 12.13 -15.91 7.76
C PHE A 267 13.12 -16.72 6.93
N LEU A 268 12.77 -17.98 6.66
CA LEU A 268 13.56 -18.82 5.76
C LEU A 268 13.49 -18.25 4.32
N PRO A 269 14.63 -18.11 3.63
CA PRO A 269 14.65 -17.76 2.22
C PRO A 269 14.14 -18.95 1.38
N LYS A 270 13.47 -18.66 0.27
CA LYS A 270 13.01 -19.66 -0.71
C LYS A 270 14.17 -20.44 -1.31
#